data_AF-A0A9E7CW97-F1
#
_entry.id   AF-A0A9E7CW97-F1
#
_cell.length_a   1.000
_cell.length_b   1.000
_cell.length_c   1.000
_cell.angle_alpha   90.00
_cell.angle_beta   90.00
_cell.angle_gamma   90.00
#
_symmetry.space_group_name_H-M   'P 1'
#
loop_
_entity.id
_entity.type
_entity.pdbx_description
1 polymer ?
#
loop_
_entity_poly.entity_id
_entity_poly.type
_entity_poly.pdbx_seq_one_letter_code
_entity_poly.pdbx_strand_id
1 'polypeptide(L)'
;MRSLSRDILPLAVAGGLIAVAVIAPVRAADKVAGLKPATAQTINIGYVNGVAYYTPQNDGYHVVATLSVAGGAPVRVAATLKPDQAVSVSVPGAVDTAASIVEIAREGDVITVTNPPRLVLN
;
A
#
# COMPACT_ATOMS: atom_id res chain seq x y z
N MET A 1 30.67 42.47 67.08
CA MET A 1 31.62 41.44 66.62
C MET A 1 31.15 40.90 65.29
N ARG A 2 31.96 41.13 64.23
CA ARG A 2 32.12 40.37 62.97
C ARG A 2 30.87 40.21 62.05
N SER A 3 30.73 40.95 60.94
CA SER A 3 31.48 40.88 59.66
C SER A 3 31.10 39.64 58.85
N LEU A 4 30.37 39.79 57.73
CA LEU A 4 30.80 39.64 56.31
C LEU A 4 29.83 38.58 55.71
N SER A 5 29.39 38.53 54.46
CA SER A 5 29.79 39.13 53.21
C SER A 5 28.63 38.98 52.21
N ARG A 6 28.53 39.88 51.24
CA ARG A 6 27.71 39.73 50.02
C ARG A 6 28.38 38.69 49.12
N ASP A 7 27.65 37.79 48.48
CA ASP A 7 28.08 37.17 47.22
C ASP A 7 26.87 36.78 46.34
N ILE A 8 26.58 37.57 45.29
CA ILE A 8 26.75 37.30 43.84
C ILE A 8 25.86 36.17 43.29
N LEU A 9 24.78 36.56 42.60
CA LEU A 9 24.11 35.73 41.58
C LEU A 9 25.02 35.62 40.34
N PRO A 10 25.12 34.43 39.74
CA PRO A 10 24.93 34.40 38.29
C PRO A 10 24.04 33.23 37.84
N LEU A 11 23.04 33.60 37.04
CA LEU A 11 22.71 33.00 35.75
C LEU A 11 22.94 31.48 35.61
N ALA A 12 21.86 30.70 35.66
CA ALA A 12 21.89 29.32 35.19
C ALA A 12 20.70 29.03 34.26
N VAL A 13 21.01 29.13 32.95
CA VAL A 13 20.57 28.26 31.86
C VAL A 13 19.06 28.17 31.61
N ALA A 14 18.59 28.96 30.66
CA ALA A 14 17.38 28.68 29.90
C ALA A 14 17.52 27.31 29.21
N GLY A 15 16.74 26.33 29.66
CA GLY A 15 16.66 25.00 29.05
C GLY A 15 15.98 25.10 27.68
N GLY A 16 16.79 25.16 26.62
CA GLY A 16 16.30 25.04 25.25
C GLY A 16 15.84 23.61 24.97
N LEU A 17 14.54 23.42 24.78
CA LEU A 17 13.98 22.18 24.22
C LEU A 17 14.43 22.04 22.77
N ILE A 18 15.39 21.14 22.50
CA ILE A 18 15.74 20.74 21.14
C ILE A 18 14.67 19.77 20.65
N ALA A 19 13.72 20.27 19.87
CA ALA A 19 12.76 19.43 19.15
C ALA A 19 13.50 18.74 17.99
N VAL A 20 13.75 17.44 18.13
CA VAL A 20 14.28 16.60 17.04
C VAL A 20 13.11 16.28 16.10
N ALA A 21 13.04 16.98 14.97
CA ALA A 21 12.11 16.63 13.90
C ALA A 21 12.61 15.36 13.20
N VAL A 22 11.93 14.23 13.43
CA VAL A 22 12.14 13.01 12.65
C VAL A 22 11.54 13.23 11.27
N ILE A 23 12.38 13.60 10.29
CA ILE A 23 11.98 13.67 8.89
C ILE A 23 11.88 12.23 8.39
N ALA A 24 10.66 11.66 8.42
CA ALA A 24 10.40 10.40 7.76
C ALA A 24 10.63 10.60 6.25
N PRO A 25 11.41 9.74 5.57
CA PRO A 25 11.56 9.81 4.13
C PRO A 25 10.20 9.52 3.49
N VAL A 26 9.58 10.56 2.93
CA VAL A 26 8.45 10.40 2.01
C VAL A 26 9.00 9.67 0.80
N ARG A 27 8.76 8.36 0.72
CA ARG A 27 9.00 7.63 -0.52
C ARG A 27 7.96 8.12 -1.51
N ALA A 28 8.41 8.79 -2.56
CA ALA A 28 7.58 9.01 -3.73
C ALA A 28 7.16 7.62 -4.23
N ALA A 29 5.91 7.26 -4.00
CA ALA A 29 5.32 6.11 -4.66
C ALA A 29 5.37 6.44 -6.16
N ASP A 30 6.10 5.66 -6.94
CA ASP A 30 6.00 5.72 -8.40
C ASP A 30 4.52 5.58 -8.72
N LYS A 31 3.91 6.64 -9.26
CA LYS A 31 2.49 6.63 -9.63
C LYS A 31 2.33 5.59 -10.74
N VAL A 32 1.99 4.37 -10.36
CA VAL A 32 1.53 3.35 -11.30
C VAL A 32 0.37 3.96 -12.05
N ALA A 33 0.49 4.03 -13.38
CA ALA A 33 -0.57 4.58 -14.22
C ALA A 33 -1.85 3.81 -13.93
N GLY A 34 -2.85 4.52 -13.38
CA GLY A 34 -4.10 3.92 -12.96
C GLY A 34 -4.83 3.26 -14.12
N LEU A 35 -5.55 2.20 -13.80
CA LEU A 35 -6.40 1.51 -14.77
C LEU A 35 -7.49 2.47 -15.25
N LYS A 36 -7.71 2.49 -16.57
CA LYS A 36 -8.80 3.27 -17.18
C LYS A 36 -10.12 2.48 -17.10
N PRO A 37 -11.27 3.15 -16.95
CA PRO A 37 -12.57 2.48 -16.94
C PRO A 37 -12.76 1.62 -18.19
N ALA A 38 -13.37 0.44 -18.02
CA ALA A 38 -13.66 -0.54 -19.08
C ALA A 38 -12.44 -0.95 -19.93
N THR A 39 -11.22 -0.68 -19.47
CA THR A 39 -9.99 -1.10 -20.13
C THR A 39 -9.43 -2.30 -19.38
N ALA A 40 -9.17 -3.39 -20.10
CA ALA A 40 -8.58 -4.58 -19.51
C ALA A 40 -7.06 -4.39 -19.31
N GLN A 41 -6.58 -4.81 -18.15
CA GLN A 41 -5.16 -4.93 -17.84
C GLN A 41 -4.82 -6.38 -17.56
N THR A 42 -3.73 -6.86 -18.16
CA THR A 42 -3.20 -8.20 -17.91
C THR A 42 -2.67 -8.29 -16.47
N ILE A 43 -3.00 -9.39 -15.81
CA ILE A 43 -2.51 -9.73 -14.47
C ILE A 43 -1.89 -11.12 -14.50
N ASN A 44 -0.75 -11.27 -13.82
CA ASN A 44 -0.03 -12.53 -13.69
C ASN A 44 0.19 -12.80 -12.21
N ILE A 45 -0.29 -13.96 -11.74
CA ILE A 45 -0.23 -14.38 -10.33
C ILE A 45 0.40 -15.77 -10.27
N GLY A 46 1.72 -15.82 -10.16
CA GLY A 46 2.44 -17.10 -10.25
C GLY A 46 2.21 -17.75 -11.62
N TYR A 47 1.61 -18.94 -11.63
CA TYR A 47 1.27 -19.70 -12.85
C TYR A 47 -0.13 -19.39 -13.41
N VAL A 48 -0.90 -18.53 -12.74
CA VAL A 48 -2.23 -18.10 -13.18
C VAL A 48 -2.10 -16.81 -13.97
N ASN A 49 -2.71 -16.77 -15.16
CA ASN A 49 -2.78 -15.58 -16.00
C ASN A 49 -4.22 -15.09 -16.07
N GLY A 50 -4.39 -13.79 -16.27
CA GLY A 50 -5.72 -13.23 -16.38
C GLY A 50 -5.76 -11.79 -16.84
N VAL A 51 -6.97 -11.26 -16.81
CA VAL A 51 -7.25 -9.86 -17.09
C VAL A 51 -8.16 -9.30 -16.01
N ALA A 52 -7.90 -8.06 -15.61
CA ALA A 52 -8.75 -7.29 -14.73
C ALA A 52 -9.27 -6.05 -15.44
N TYR A 53 -10.51 -5.69 -15.19
CA TYR A 53 -11.11 -4.43 -15.60
C TYR A 53 -12.08 -3.95 -14.53
N TYR A 54 -12.49 -2.68 -14.62
CA TYR A 54 -13.54 -2.16 -13.76
C TYR A 54 -14.55 -1.33 -14.54
N THR A 55 -15.72 -1.18 -13.95
CA THR A 55 -16.77 -0.28 -14.42
C THR A 55 -17.28 0.54 -13.25
N PRO A 56 -17.31 1.88 -13.35
CA PRO A 56 -18.00 2.72 -12.37
C PRO A 56 -19.49 2.37 -12.31
N GLN A 57 -20.03 2.21 -11.11
CA GLN A 57 -21.45 1.99 -10.82
C GLN A 57 -21.88 2.93 -9.69
N ASN A 58 -23.20 3.01 -9.45
CA ASN A 58 -23.76 3.91 -8.44
C ASN A 58 -23.31 3.56 -7.00
N ASP A 59 -22.99 2.29 -6.75
CA ASP A 59 -22.61 1.74 -5.44
C ASP A 59 -21.08 1.62 -5.25
N GLY A 60 -20.28 1.90 -6.28
CA GLY A 60 -18.83 1.86 -6.24
C GLY A 60 -18.21 1.49 -7.59
N TYR A 61 -16.95 1.06 -7.57
CA TYR A 61 -16.27 0.58 -8.77
C TYR A 61 -16.36 -0.94 -8.80
N HIS A 62 -17.10 -1.47 -9.77
CA HIS A 62 -17.24 -2.91 -9.94
C HIS A 62 -16.05 -3.45 -10.70
N VAL A 63 -15.16 -4.11 -9.96
CA VAL A 63 -13.94 -4.74 -10.44
C VAL A 63 -14.24 -6.19 -10.80
N VAL A 64 -13.74 -6.61 -11.95
CA VAL A 64 -13.83 -8.00 -12.42
C VAL A 64 -12.44 -8.46 -12.81
N ALA A 65 -12.02 -9.60 -12.27
CA ALA A 65 -10.83 -10.33 -12.70
C ALA A 65 -11.24 -11.70 -13.25
N THR A 66 -10.80 -12.00 -14.47
CA THR A 66 -10.94 -13.32 -15.08
C THR A 66 -9.58 -13.98 -15.12
N LEU A 67 -9.47 -15.13 -14.47
CA LEU A 67 -8.23 -15.85 -14.21
C LEU A 67 -8.30 -17.23 -14.86
N SER A 68 -7.18 -17.72 -15.36
CA SER A 68 -7.09 -19.04 -15.96
C SER A 68 -5.68 -19.62 -15.83
N VAL A 69 -5.62 -20.93 -15.88
CA VAL A 69 -4.39 -21.71 -16.05
C VAL A 69 -4.44 -22.41 -17.40
N ALA A 70 -3.28 -22.75 -17.96
CA ALA A 70 -3.22 -23.47 -19.23
C ALA A 70 -4.01 -24.79 -19.14
N GLY A 71 -5.00 -24.96 -20.03
CA GLY A 71 -5.87 -26.15 -20.05
C GLY A 71 -6.94 -26.22 -18.96
N GLY A 72 -7.03 -25.22 -18.07
CA GLY A 72 -8.04 -25.14 -17.02
C GLY A 72 -9.24 -24.26 -17.40
N ALA A 73 -10.38 -24.48 -16.72
CA ALA A 73 -11.54 -23.61 -16.87
C ALA A 73 -11.27 -22.22 -16.25
N PRO A 74 -11.76 -21.13 -16.85
CA PRO A 74 -11.57 -19.80 -16.31
C PRO A 74 -12.41 -19.59 -15.04
N VAL A 75 -11.85 -18.85 -14.08
CA VAL A 75 -12.51 -18.43 -12.85
C VAL A 75 -12.69 -16.91 -12.87
N ARG A 76 -13.88 -16.44 -12.53
CA ARG A 76 -14.20 -15.01 -12.45
C ARG A 76 -14.38 -14.60 -10.99
N VAL A 77 -13.63 -13.58 -10.58
CA VAL A 77 -13.77 -12.91 -9.28
C VAL A 77 -14.34 -11.52 -9.53
N ALA A 78 -15.35 -11.14 -8.77
CA ALA A 78 -15.97 -9.82 -8.88
C ALA A 78 -16.17 -9.21 -7.48
N ALA A 79 -15.91 -7.91 -7.37
CA ALA A 79 -16.11 -7.15 -6.15
C ALA A 79 -16.47 -5.69 -6.49
N THR A 80 -17.28 -5.05 -5.65
CA THR A 80 -17.52 -3.61 -5.72
C THR A 80 -16.65 -2.89 -4.69
N LEU A 81 -15.77 -2.01 -5.15
CA LEU A 81 -14.88 -1.23 -4.31
C LEU A 81 -15.42 0.18 -4.07
N LYS A 82 -15.68 0.50 -2.81
CA LYS A 82 -15.83 1.89 -2.34
C LYS A 82 -14.46 2.58 -2.29
N PRO A 83 -14.39 3.92 -2.12
CA PRO A 83 -13.10 4.60 -1.95
C PRO A 83 -12.26 3.94 -0.85
N ASP A 84 -10.97 3.82 -1.12
CA ASP A 84 -9.94 3.29 -0.21
C ASP A 84 -10.12 1.81 0.18
N GLN A 85 -10.88 1.07 -0.63
CA GLN A 85 -11.00 -0.39 -0.51
C GLN A 85 -10.12 -1.11 -1.53
N ALA A 86 -9.70 -2.31 -1.16
CA ALA A 86 -8.94 -3.20 -2.02
C ALA A 86 -9.49 -4.62 -1.98
N VAL A 87 -9.21 -5.36 -3.05
CA VAL A 87 -9.41 -6.80 -3.12
C VAL A 87 -8.10 -7.44 -3.57
N SER A 88 -7.74 -8.54 -2.91
CA SER A 88 -6.51 -9.28 -3.22
C SER A 88 -6.85 -10.70 -3.61
N VAL A 89 -6.22 -11.17 -4.68
CA VAL A 89 -6.31 -12.56 -5.12
C VAL A 89 -4.94 -13.19 -4.99
N SER A 90 -4.89 -14.36 -4.35
CA SER A 90 -3.66 -15.10 -4.14
C SER A 90 -3.71 -16.48 -4.77
N VAL A 91 -2.54 -16.91 -5.25
CA VAL A 91 -2.31 -18.26 -5.72
C VAL A 91 -1.30 -18.90 -4.77
N PRO A 92 -1.61 -20.10 -4.23
CA PRO A 92 -0.71 -20.76 -3.30
C PRO A 92 0.65 -21.02 -3.96
N GLY A 93 1.71 -20.85 -3.17
CA GLY A 93 3.04 -21.32 -3.54
C GLY A 93 3.16 -22.84 -3.41
N ALA A 94 4.29 -23.38 -3.85
CA ALA A 94 4.73 -24.70 -3.43
C ALA A 94 4.94 -24.75 -1.91
N VAL A 95 5.07 -25.97 -1.36
CA VAL A 95 5.41 -26.20 0.05
C VAL A 95 6.62 -25.35 0.43
N ASP A 96 6.52 -24.64 1.56
CA ASP A 96 7.53 -23.72 2.08
C ASP A 96 7.88 -22.52 1.20
N THR A 97 7.02 -22.17 0.22
CA THR A 97 7.15 -20.96 -0.59
C THR A 97 5.96 -20.02 -0.40
N ALA A 98 6.21 -18.71 -0.42
CA ALA A 98 5.15 -17.72 -0.23
C ALA A 98 4.14 -17.71 -1.40
N ALA A 99 2.88 -17.35 -1.12
CA ALA A 99 1.88 -17.15 -2.15
C ALA A 99 2.28 -16.03 -3.13
N SER A 100 1.81 -16.13 -4.36
CA SER A 100 1.80 -15.00 -5.29
C SER A 100 0.49 -14.25 -5.12
N ILE A 101 0.54 -12.92 -5.09
CA ILE A 101 -0.62 -12.07 -4.79
C ILE A 101 -0.72 -10.99 -5.86
N VAL A 102 -1.93 -10.65 -6.26
CA VAL A 102 -2.22 -9.37 -6.88
C VAL A 102 -3.23 -8.63 -6.02
N GLU A 103 -3.03 -7.34 -5.84
CA GLU A 103 -3.97 -6.44 -5.17
C GLU A 103 -4.55 -5.48 -6.20
N ILE A 104 -5.86 -5.29 -6.14
CA ILE A 104 -6.58 -4.28 -6.90
C ILE A 104 -7.20 -3.32 -5.90
N ALA A 105 -6.67 -2.12 -5.84
CA ALA A 105 -7.06 -1.10 -4.87
C ALA A 105 -7.70 0.10 -5.56
N ARG A 106 -8.68 0.70 -4.87
CA ARG A 106 -9.26 1.99 -5.25
C ARG A 106 -8.70 3.08 -4.36
N GLU A 107 -7.91 3.98 -4.92
CA GLU A 107 -7.40 5.18 -4.25
C GLU A 107 -8.15 6.40 -4.79
N GLY A 108 -9.14 6.88 -4.03
CA GLY A 108 -10.06 7.91 -4.53
C GLY A 108 -10.80 7.44 -5.80
N ASP A 109 -10.48 8.03 -6.95
CA ASP A 109 -11.08 7.68 -8.25
C ASP A 109 -10.17 6.85 -9.16
N VAL A 110 -9.01 6.45 -8.64
CA VAL A 110 -8.00 5.68 -9.39
C VAL A 110 -8.04 4.23 -8.95
N ILE A 111 -8.09 3.31 -9.92
CA ILE A 111 -7.82 1.89 -9.66
C ILE A 111 -6.35 1.63 -9.94
N THR A 112 -5.66 1.02 -8.97
CA THR A 112 -4.31 0.51 -9.12
C THR A 112 -4.33 -1.02 -9.10
N VAL A 113 -3.41 -1.62 -9.84
CA VAL A 113 -3.19 -3.08 -9.85
C VAL A 113 -1.73 -3.30 -9.53
N THR A 114 -1.45 -3.90 -8.39
CA THR A 114 -0.08 -4.07 -7.87
C THR A 114 0.17 -5.53 -7.52
N ASN A 115 1.43 -5.94 -7.67
CA ASN A 115 1.91 -7.18 -7.09
C ASN A 115 2.71 -6.77 -5.85
N PRO A 116 2.13 -6.88 -4.63
CA PRO A 116 2.78 -6.39 -3.44
C PRO A 116 4.15 -7.07 -3.26
N PRO A 117 5.20 -6.31 -2.91
CA PRO A 117 6.54 -6.87 -2.79
C PRO A 117 6.56 -7.98 -1.74
N ARG A 118 7.18 -9.12 -2.09
CA ARG A 118 7.46 -10.18 -1.12
C ARG A 118 8.36 -9.62 -0.02
N LEU A 119 7.84 -9.52 1.20
CA LEU A 119 8.67 -9.33 2.39
C LEU A 119 9.36 -10.66 2.69
N VAL A 120 10.61 -10.79 2.27
CA VAL A 120 11.49 -11.89 2.71
C VAL A 120 12.14 -11.41 4.01
N LEU A 121 11.68 -11.91 5.15
CA LEU A 121 12.36 -11.72 6.43
C LEU A 121 13.61 -12.61 6.40
N ASN A 122 14.77 -11.97 6.26
CA ASN A 122 16.10 -12.57 6.33
C ASN A 122 16.62 -12.60 7.76
#